data_AF-A0A1C6U2G7-F1
#
_entry.id   AF-A0A1C6U2G7-F1
#
_cell.length_a   1.000
_cell.length_b   1.000
_cell.length_c   1.000
_cell.angle_alpha   90.00
_cell.angle_beta   90.00
_cell.angle_gamma   90.00
#
_symmetry.space_group_name_H-M   'P 1'
#
loop_
_entity.id
_entity.type
_entity.pdbx_description
1 polymer ?
#
loop_
_entity_poly.entity_id
_entity_poly.type
_entity_poly.pdbx_seq_one_letter_code
_entity_poly.pdbx_strand_id
1 'polypeptide(L)'
;MGNRKRSGRRQRREPIRRMIPPTRVPGSRRPHRPDETALMPVYEYSPMFGRLVDAPVEMVPLLAVLAVLHQAQSGMPVGTCVPTSHQVSGALRHLGFEAEPVAACATLYRVTDTITEVSEVGVWKRPPVVHPDGTTNGHMVVWTPSFAQLVDATLVQDPLLLAAAQADPVYSTPVFVEVPTDRREFLTAQPVARLDDHLYASWVLLPDWTRRMDPVLEGKASTVVELGALGLATDALRLIAAVGEDRDLDALPVRCPRLGALLQGKEQLPKLPAEPPSHLDPDVGAAPMNISRESR
;
A
#
# COMPACT_ATOMS: atom_id res chain seq x y z
N MET A 1 20.07 67.36 -6.11
CA MET A 1 19.62 66.89 -4.78
C MET A 1 18.16 66.49 -4.90
N GLY A 2 17.77 65.30 -4.43
CA GLY A 2 16.35 64.92 -4.35
C GLY A 2 16.06 63.48 -4.78
N ASN A 3 16.17 62.57 -3.82
CA ASN A 3 15.94 61.13 -3.93
C ASN A 3 14.44 60.75 -4.00
N ARG A 4 14.22 59.51 -4.48
CA ARG A 4 13.30 58.47 -3.94
C ARG A 4 11.92 58.18 -4.57
N LYS A 5 11.75 56.86 -4.77
CA LYS A 5 10.54 55.98 -4.75
C LYS A 5 9.79 55.88 -6.10
N ARG A 6 9.38 54.70 -6.59
CA ARG A 6 9.13 53.39 -5.96
C ARG A 6 9.08 52.30 -7.04
N SER A 7 9.64 51.13 -6.76
CA SER A 7 9.41 49.91 -7.54
C SER A 7 7.97 49.44 -7.37
N GLY A 8 7.38 48.97 -8.47
CA GLY A 8 6.03 48.41 -8.51
C GLY A 8 6.04 47.04 -9.19
N ARG A 9 6.46 46.02 -8.44
CA ARG A 9 6.19 44.60 -8.75
C ARG A 9 4.68 44.43 -8.97
N ARG A 10 4.24 44.16 -10.20
CA ARG A 10 2.94 43.51 -10.43
C ARG A 10 3.19 42.02 -10.62
N GLN A 11 3.14 41.31 -9.49
CA GLN A 11 2.95 39.87 -9.45
C GLN A 11 1.70 39.51 -10.26
N ARG A 12 1.88 38.75 -11.32
CA ARG A 12 0.80 37.95 -11.92
C ARG A 12 0.34 37.00 -10.82
N ARG A 13 -0.87 37.23 -10.30
CA ARG A 13 -1.57 36.27 -9.44
C ARG A 13 -2.03 35.13 -10.35
N GLU A 14 -1.40 33.98 -10.24
CA GLU A 14 -1.99 32.74 -10.72
C GLU A 14 -3.31 32.50 -9.98
N PRO A 15 -4.35 31.98 -10.64
CA PRO A 15 -5.58 31.63 -9.96
C PRO A 15 -5.29 30.47 -9.01
N ILE A 16 -5.36 30.77 -7.71
CA ILE A 16 -5.48 29.78 -6.63
C ILE A 16 -6.57 28.80 -7.08
N ARG A 17 -6.20 27.55 -7.41
CA ARG A 17 -7.16 26.46 -7.57
C ARG A 17 -7.87 26.34 -6.24
N ARG A 18 -9.10 26.83 -6.20
CA ARG A 18 -9.95 26.77 -5.01
C ARG A 18 -10.17 25.30 -4.64
N MET A 19 -10.06 25.01 -3.35
CA MET A 19 -10.59 23.81 -2.71
C MET A 19 -11.89 23.39 -3.37
N ILE A 20 -11.96 22.13 -3.83
CA ILE A 20 -13.24 21.44 -3.97
C ILE A 20 -13.51 20.85 -2.59
N PRO A 21 -14.41 21.43 -1.77
CA PRO A 21 -14.89 20.71 -0.60
C PRO A 21 -15.72 19.53 -1.10
N PRO A 22 -15.50 18.30 -0.61
CA PRO A 22 -16.39 17.19 -0.91
C PRO A 22 -17.76 17.54 -0.32
N THR A 23 -18.65 18.02 -1.18
CA THR A 23 -20.04 18.28 -0.82
C THR A 23 -20.73 16.93 -0.87
N ARG A 24 -21.15 16.45 0.30
CA ARG A 24 -21.87 15.17 0.48
C ARG A 24 -23.00 15.03 -0.54
N VAL A 25 -23.00 13.93 -1.29
CA VAL A 25 -24.22 13.39 -1.87
C VAL A 25 -24.96 12.65 -0.75
N PRO A 26 -26.23 13.00 -0.44
CA PRO A 26 -27.05 12.23 0.50
C PRO A 26 -27.24 10.82 -0.07
N GLY A 27 -26.77 9.81 0.65
CA GLY A 27 -26.85 8.41 0.22
C GLY A 27 -25.55 7.60 0.32
N SER A 28 -24.49 8.15 0.93
CA SER A 28 -23.21 7.43 1.14
C SER A 28 -23.49 6.01 1.64
N ARG A 29 -23.27 5.03 0.77
CA ARG A 29 -23.44 3.61 1.07
C ARG A 29 -22.54 3.26 2.25
N ARG A 30 -22.95 2.27 3.05
CA ARG A 30 -22.11 1.74 4.12
C ARG A 30 -20.73 1.38 3.54
N PRO A 31 -19.63 1.54 4.30
CA PRO A 31 -18.32 1.04 3.91
C PRO A 31 -18.47 -0.39 3.40
N HIS A 32 -17.97 -0.66 2.18
CA HIS A 32 -18.13 -1.98 1.58
C HIS A 32 -17.28 -2.96 2.38
N ARG A 33 -17.92 -4.02 2.89
CA ARG A 33 -17.18 -5.16 3.46
C ARG A 33 -16.61 -5.96 2.28
N PRO A 34 -15.30 -6.27 2.24
CA PRO A 34 -14.76 -7.12 1.20
C PRO A 34 -15.48 -8.47 1.21
N ASP A 35 -15.73 -9.03 0.03
CA ASP A 35 -16.21 -10.41 -0.10
C ASP A 35 -15.07 -11.33 0.33
N GLU A 36 -15.23 -12.00 1.48
CA GLU A 36 -14.23 -12.90 2.06
C GLU A 36 -13.93 -14.12 1.17
N THR A 37 -14.75 -14.37 0.13
CA THR A 37 -14.54 -15.42 -0.86
C THR A 37 -13.86 -14.94 -2.14
N ALA A 38 -13.65 -13.63 -2.29
CA ALA A 38 -13.02 -13.07 -3.48
C ALA A 38 -11.53 -13.43 -3.52
N LEU A 39 -11.08 -13.87 -4.69
CA LEU A 39 -9.69 -14.19 -4.97
C LEU A 39 -9.08 -13.11 -5.88
N MET A 40 -7.80 -12.81 -5.66
CA MET A 40 -6.99 -12.09 -6.62
C MET A 40 -6.89 -12.88 -7.92
N PRO A 41 -6.81 -12.25 -9.10
CA PRO A 41 -6.64 -12.97 -10.35
C PRO A 41 -5.33 -13.76 -10.36
N VAL A 42 -5.30 -14.83 -11.17
CA VAL A 42 -4.12 -15.68 -11.31
C VAL A 42 -3.24 -15.15 -12.44
N TYR A 43 -1.97 -14.95 -12.15
CA TYR A 43 -0.96 -14.49 -13.08
C TYR A 43 0.17 -15.51 -13.20
N GLU A 44 0.50 -15.89 -14.43
CA GLU A 44 1.74 -16.61 -14.72
C GLU A 44 2.95 -15.73 -14.40
N TYR A 45 2.89 -14.46 -14.81
CA TYR A 45 3.87 -13.43 -14.48
C TYR A 45 3.17 -12.13 -14.09
N SER A 46 3.61 -11.54 -12.98
CA SER A 46 3.13 -10.25 -12.49
C SER A 46 3.34 -9.13 -13.53
N PRO A 47 2.31 -8.35 -13.92
CA PRO A 47 2.46 -7.18 -14.79
C PRO A 47 3.37 -6.09 -14.18
N MET A 48 3.66 -6.17 -12.89
CA MET A 48 4.64 -5.29 -12.24
C MET A 48 6.08 -5.57 -12.69
N PHE A 49 6.40 -6.78 -13.18
CA PHE A 49 7.77 -7.08 -13.62
C PHE A 49 8.19 -6.23 -14.81
N GLY A 50 7.28 -5.95 -15.75
CA GLY A 50 7.56 -5.03 -16.86
C GLY A 50 7.95 -3.62 -16.38
N ARG A 51 7.36 -3.15 -15.27
CA ARG A 51 7.69 -1.83 -14.69
C ARG A 51 9.11 -1.75 -14.15
N LEU A 52 9.75 -2.87 -13.80
CA LEU A 52 11.13 -2.86 -13.30
C LEU A 52 12.16 -2.52 -14.38
N VAL A 53 11.84 -2.82 -15.65
CA VAL A 53 12.71 -2.57 -16.78
C VAL A 53 12.76 -1.07 -17.09
N ASP A 54 11.59 -0.41 -17.12
CA ASP A 54 11.47 0.97 -17.60
C ASP A 54 11.49 2.05 -16.50
N ALA A 55 11.26 1.69 -15.25
CA ALA A 55 11.18 2.68 -14.16
C ALA A 55 12.53 3.35 -13.88
N PRO A 56 12.59 4.55 -13.29
CA PRO A 56 13.85 5.13 -12.81
C PRO A 56 14.62 4.20 -11.87
N VAL A 57 15.96 4.23 -11.92
CA VAL A 57 16.82 3.28 -11.16
C VAL A 57 16.48 3.34 -9.66
N GLU A 58 16.31 4.54 -9.12
CA GLU A 58 15.93 4.77 -7.73
C GLU A 58 14.60 4.14 -7.32
N MET A 59 13.68 3.85 -8.25
CA MET A 59 12.38 3.25 -7.97
C MET A 59 12.41 1.71 -7.95
N VAL A 60 13.46 1.11 -8.51
CA VAL A 60 13.59 -0.35 -8.65
C VAL A 60 13.40 -1.09 -7.31
N PRO A 61 13.96 -0.65 -6.17
CA PRO A 61 13.77 -1.37 -4.90
C PRO A 61 12.31 -1.39 -4.43
N LEU A 62 11.60 -0.26 -4.55
CA LEU A 62 10.18 -0.19 -4.22
C LEU A 62 9.36 -1.08 -5.15
N LEU A 63 9.57 -0.96 -6.46
CA LEU A 63 8.84 -1.74 -7.44
C LEU A 63 9.12 -3.23 -7.33
N ALA A 64 10.32 -3.65 -6.91
CA ALA A 64 10.65 -5.05 -6.72
C ALA A 64 9.85 -5.65 -5.55
N VAL A 65 9.76 -4.92 -4.43
CA VAL A 65 8.90 -5.29 -3.29
C VAL A 65 7.44 -5.42 -3.75
N LEU A 66 6.92 -4.45 -4.50
CA LEU A 66 5.53 -4.49 -4.98
C LEU A 66 5.29 -5.59 -6.01
N ALA A 67 6.27 -5.89 -6.86
CA ALA A 67 6.17 -6.95 -7.87
C ALA A 67 6.12 -8.34 -7.22
N VAL A 68 6.99 -8.59 -6.23
CA VAL A 68 6.98 -9.82 -5.44
C VAL A 68 5.69 -9.95 -4.64
N LEU A 69 5.24 -8.88 -3.97
CA LEU A 69 3.97 -8.89 -3.26
C LEU A 69 2.81 -9.23 -4.19
N HIS A 70 2.74 -8.57 -5.35
CA HIS A 70 1.69 -8.80 -6.33
C HIS A 70 1.71 -10.24 -6.86
N GLN A 71 2.90 -10.80 -7.14
CA GLN A 71 3.03 -12.20 -7.53
C GLN A 71 2.59 -13.16 -6.41
N ALA A 72 2.94 -12.87 -5.15
CA ALA A 72 2.56 -13.69 -4.00
C ALA A 72 1.05 -13.64 -3.70
N GLN A 73 0.39 -12.54 -4.08
CA GLN A 73 -1.07 -12.38 -3.95
C GLN A 73 -1.85 -13.06 -5.08
N SER A 74 -1.22 -13.41 -6.20
CA SER A 74 -1.88 -14.06 -7.34
C SER A 74 -2.64 -15.32 -6.92
N GLY A 75 -3.94 -15.37 -7.21
CA GLY A 75 -4.82 -16.50 -6.85
C GLY A 75 -5.13 -16.65 -5.36
N MET A 76 -4.60 -15.77 -4.50
CA MET A 76 -4.86 -15.80 -3.06
C MET A 76 -6.16 -15.06 -2.73
N PRO A 77 -6.80 -15.37 -1.58
CA PRO A 77 -7.88 -14.54 -1.05
C PRO A 77 -7.44 -13.08 -0.91
N VAL A 78 -8.40 -12.15 -1.07
CA VAL A 78 -8.15 -10.73 -0.82
C VAL A 78 -7.52 -10.55 0.57
N GLY A 79 -6.42 -9.80 0.61
CA GLY A 79 -5.61 -9.61 1.79
C GLY A 79 -6.18 -8.58 2.76
N THR A 80 -5.64 -8.55 3.98
CA THR A 80 -5.94 -7.48 4.94
C THR A 80 -4.91 -6.36 4.83
N CYS A 81 -5.39 -5.12 4.68
CA CYS A 81 -4.54 -3.95 4.40
C CYS A 81 -3.48 -3.67 5.48
N VAL A 82 -3.77 -3.98 6.75
CA VAL A 82 -2.87 -3.73 7.87
C VAL A 82 -1.63 -4.64 7.81
N PRO A 83 -1.74 -5.98 7.86
CA PRO A 83 -0.58 -6.86 7.64
C PRO A 83 0.20 -6.55 6.37
N THR A 84 -0.49 -6.34 5.24
CA THR A 84 0.18 -6.05 3.97
C THR A 84 0.98 -4.75 4.02
N SER A 85 0.44 -3.68 4.59
CA SER A 85 1.16 -2.40 4.73
C SER A 85 2.37 -2.52 5.64
N HIS A 86 2.25 -3.27 6.73
CA HIS A 86 3.37 -3.54 7.63
C HIS A 86 4.44 -4.43 7.00
N GLN A 87 4.05 -5.43 6.20
CA GLN A 87 4.98 -6.29 5.45
C GLN A 87 5.76 -5.48 4.40
N VAL A 88 5.09 -4.63 3.61
CA VAL A 88 5.76 -3.75 2.64
C VAL A 88 6.72 -2.80 3.35
N SER A 89 6.27 -2.14 4.42
CA SER A 89 7.12 -1.23 5.19
C SER A 89 8.32 -1.94 5.82
N GLY A 90 8.11 -3.11 6.41
CA GLY A 90 9.19 -3.92 7.00
C GLY A 90 10.17 -4.40 5.94
N ALA A 91 9.69 -4.83 4.77
CA ALA A 91 10.54 -5.27 3.68
C ALA A 91 11.47 -4.16 3.18
N LEU A 92 10.91 -2.95 2.98
CA LEU A 92 11.69 -1.77 2.60
C LEU A 92 12.73 -1.42 3.66
N ARG A 93 12.39 -1.49 4.96
CA ARG A 93 13.34 -1.26 6.06
C ARG A 93 14.46 -2.30 6.08
N HIS A 94 14.16 -3.57 5.83
CA HIS A 94 15.17 -4.63 5.71
C HIS A 94 16.17 -4.33 4.59
N LEU A 95 15.70 -3.77 3.48
CA LEU A 95 16.52 -3.31 2.35
C LEU A 95 17.23 -1.96 2.60
N GLY A 96 16.95 -1.28 3.72
CA GLY A 96 17.58 -0.03 4.12
C GLY A 96 16.86 1.26 3.72
N PHE A 97 15.58 1.17 3.41
CA PHE A 97 14.74 2.31 3.05
C PHE A 97 13.79 2.71 4.17
N GLU A 98 13.50 4.00 4.26
CA GLU A 98 12.49 4.50 5.18
C GLU A 98 11.09 4.24 4.61
N ALA A 99 10.24 3.67 5.44
CA ALA A 99 8.84 3.43 5.14
C ALA A 99 8.02 3.47 6.43
N GLU A 100 6.81 4.01 6.39
CA GLU A 100 5.89 4.14 7.53
C GLU A 100 4.46 3.76 7.11
N PRO A 101 3.82 2.76 7.76
CA PRO A 101 2.41 2.51 7.60
C PRO A 101 1.60 3.64 8.25
N VAL A 102 0.62 4.18 7.52
CA VAL A 102 -0.23 5.28 7.99
C VAL A 102 -1.70 4.91 7.73
N ALA A 103 -2.56 5.10 8.74
CA ALA A 103 -3.99 4.94 8.53
C ALA A 103 -4.50 5.98 7.53
N ALA A 104 -5.35 5.54 6.62
CA ALA A 104 -5.95 6.37 5.60
C ALA A 104 -7.38 5.92 5.29
N CYS A 105 -8.07 6.72 4.50
CA CYS A 105 -9.27 6.32 3.78
C CYS A 105 -9.04 6.64 2.31
N ALA A 106 -9.40 5.71 1.43
CA ALA A 106 -9.34 5.91 -0.01
C ALA A 106 -10.74 6.06 -0.57
N THR A 107 -10.91 6.95 -1.54
CA THR A 107 -12.16 7.13 -2.26
C THR A 107 -11.90 6.98 -3.74
N LEU A 108 -12.67 6.11 -4.39
CA LEU A 108 -12.66 5.95 -5.84
C LEU A 108 -13.72 6.85 -6.47
N TYR A 109 -13.32 7.59 -7.50
CA TYR A 109 -14.18 8.47 -8.27
C TYR A 109 -14.19 8.08 -9.73
N ARG A 110 -15.39 8.03 -10.31
CA ARG A 110 -15.57 7.94 -11.75
C ARG A 110 -15.82 9.33 -12.34
N VAL A 111 -15.11 9.64 -13.42
CA VAL A 111 -15.21 10.89 -14.16
C VAL A 111 -15.75 10.59 -15.55
N THR A 112 -17.00 10.97 -15.77
CA THR A 112 -17.60 11.06 -17.10
C THR A 112 -17.83 12.53 -17.40
N ASP A 113 -19.08 13.00 -17.38
CA ASP A 113 -19.43 14.43 -17.47
C ASP A 113 -19.32 15.12 -16.09
N THR A 114 -19.42 14.34 -15.02
CA THR A 114 -19.30 14.78 -13.62
C THR A 114 -18.40 13.82 -12.84
N ILE A 115 -17.84 14.33 -11.72
CA ILE A 115 -17.08 13.51 -10.78
C ILE A 115 -18.05 12.86 -9.80
N THR A 116 -18.10 11.54 -9.79
CA THR A 116 -19.00 10.76 -8.93
C THR A 116 -18.19 9.79 -8.08
N GLU A 117 -18.42 9.81 -6.77
CA GLU A 117 -17.88 8.79 -5.86
C GLU A 117 -18.52 7.42 -6.17
N VAL A 118 -17.68 6.41 -6.35
CA VAL A 118 -18.14 5.04 -6.69
C VAL A 118 -17.79 4.00 -5.61
N SER A 119 -16.74 4.23 -4.83
CA SER A 119 -16.40 3.39 -3.68
C SER A 119 -15.61 4.16 -2.61
N GLU A 120 -15.67 3.69 -1.37
CA GLU A 120 -14.91 4.18 -0.22
C GLU A 120 -14.28 2.98 0.50
N VAL A 121 -12.96 3.02 0.71
CA VAL A 121 -12.18 2.00 1.41
C VAL A 121 -11.65 2.59 2.72
N GLY A 122 -11.90 1.87 3.81
CA GLY A 122 -11.66 2.36 5.17
C GLY A 122 -12.82 3.22 5.70
N VAL A 123 -12.64 3.75 6.90
CA VAL A 123 -13.58 4.69 7.53
C VAL A 123 -12.85 6.00 7.81
N TRP A 124 -13.51 7.14 7.62
CA TRP A 124 -12.95 8.48 7.91
C TRP A 124 -13.82 9.35 8.83
N LYS A 125 -15.08 8.95 9.10
CA LYS A 125 -16.01 9.72 9.94
C LYS A 125 -15.92 9.38 11.44
N ARG A 126 -15.29 8.25 11.76
CA ARG A 126 -15.10 7.74 13.12
C ARG A 126 -13.82 6.89 13.16
N PRO A 127 -13.17 6.76 14.34
CA PRO A 127 -12.03 5.87 14.48
C PRO A 127 -12.34 4.44 14.00
N PRO A 128 -11.36 3.75 13.40
CA PRO A 128 -11.54 2.38 12.97
C PRO A 128 -11.74 1.45 14.17
N VAL A 129 -12.40 0.34 13.91
CA VAL A 129 -12.63 -0.74 14.88
C VAL A 129 -11.84 -1.96 14.43
N VAL A 130 -11.09 -2.55 15.35
CA VAL A 130 -10.49 -3.87 15.19
C VAL A 130 -11.38 -4.85 15.95
N HIS A 131 -11.79 -5.92 15.27
CA HIS A 131 -12.64 -6.96 15.80
C HIS A 131 -11.79 -8.07 16.46
N PRO A 132 -12.37 -8.89 17.36
CA PRO A 132 -11.64 -9.98 18.02
C PRO A 132 -11.05 -11.03 17.06
N ASP A 133 -11.60 -11.15 15.86
CA ASP A 133 -11.10 -12.03 14.80
C ASP A 133 -9.94 -11.41 13.99
N GLY A 134 -9.45 -10.23 14.38
CA GLY A 134 -8.38 -9.50 13.70
C GLY A 134 -8.84 -8.71 12.47
N THR A 135 -10.11 -8.80 12.09
CA THR A 135 -10.65 -7.98 10.99
C THR A 135 -10.82 -6.53 11.41
N THR A 136 -10.81 -5.62 10.44
CA THR A 136 -10.95 -4.19 10.70
C THR A 136 -11.70 -3.50 9.59
N ASN A 137 -12.37 -2.40 9.93
CA ASN A 137 -12.95 -1.47 8.95
C ASN A 137 -12.04 -0.27 8.65
N GLY A 138 -10.83 -0.23 9.21
CA GLY A 138 -9.82 0.77 8.85
C GLY A 138 -9.11 0.41 7.55
N HIS A 139 -8.33 1.35 7.05
CA HIS A 139 -7.47 1.16 5.88
C HIS A 139 -6.09 1.74 6.14
N MET A 140 -5.06 1.15 5.55
CA MET A 140 -3.68 1.57 5.71
C MET A 140 -2.97 1.66 4.38
N VAL A 141 -2.09 2.65 4.29
CA VAL A 141 -1.16 2.89 3.18
C VAL A 141 0.25 2.94 3.73
N VAL A 142 1.25 2.88 2.86
CA VAL A 142 2.66 3.03 3.24
C VAL A 142 3.22 4.32 2.66
N TRP A 143 3.70 5.20 3.52
CA TRP A 143 4.51 6.34 3.11
C TRP A 143 5.96 5.93 2.98
N THR A 144 6.60 6.27 1.87
CA THR A 144 7.97 5.87 1.56
C THR A 144 8.79 7.10 1.15
N PRO A 145 9.31 7.87 2.12
CA PRO A 145 9.99 9.14 1.83
C PRO A 145 11.23 8.96 0.94
N SER A 146 11.91 7.81 1.00
CA SER A 146 13.05 7.50 0.13
C SER A 146 12.71 7.48 -1.36
N PHE A 147 11.44 7.27 -1.71
CA PHE A 147 10.95 7.21 -3.10
C PHE A 147 9.96 8.33 -3.43
N ALA A 148 9.69 9.23 -2.47
CA ALA A 148 8.62 10.22 -2.55
C ALA A 148 7.26 9.61 -2.96
N GLN A 149 6.93 8.41 -2.46
CA GLN A 149 5.67 7.72 -2.80
C GLN A 149 4.80 7.45 -1.58
N LEU A 150 3.49 7.57 -1.78
CA LEU A 150 2.48 6.80 -1.05
C LEU A 150 2.21 5.51 -1.83
N VAL A 151 2.09 4.40 -1.12
CA VAL A 151 1.77 3.08 -1.67
C VAL A 151 0.49 2.57 -1.02
N ASP A 152 -0.46 2.16 -1.84
CA ASP A 152 -1.66 1.44 -1.45
C ASP A 152 -1.71 0.10 -2.17
N ALA A 153 -1.20 -0.93 -1.51
CA ALA A 153 -1.11 -2.28 -2.04
C ALA A 153 -2.43 -3.05 -2.00
N THR A 154 -3.49 -2.48 -1.40
CA THR A 154 -4.76 -3.20 -1.17
C THR A 154 -5.98 -2.48 -1.73
N LEU A 155 -5.85 -1.23 -2.19
CA LEU A 155 -6.93 -0.53 -2.91
C LEU A 155 -7.47 -1.36 -4.09
N VAL A 156 -6.58 -2.04 -4.82
CA VAL A 156 -6.91 -2.91 -5.95
C VAL A 156 -7.83 -4.10 -5.63
N GLN A 157 -8.02 -4.37 -4.35
CA GLN A 157 -8.91 -5.42 -3.85
C GLN A 157 -10.34 -4.91 -3.68
N ASP A 158 -10.58 -3.61 -3.88
CA ASP A 158 -11.93 -3.05 -4.00
C ASP A 158 -12.70 -3.80 -5.10
N PRO A 159 -13.96 -4.21 -4.87
CA PRO A 159 -14.72 -5.00 -5.83
C PRO A 159 -14.80 -4.40 -7.24
N LEU A 160 -14.79 -3.06 -7.36
CA LEU A 160 -14.78 -2.39 -8.66
C LEU A 160 -13.48 -2.68 -9.42
N LEU A 161 -12.34 -2.55 -8.75
CA LEU A 161 -11.01 -2.73 -9.33
C LEU A 161 -10.72 -4.21 -9.56
N LEU A 162 -11.13 -5.07 -8.62
CA LEU A 162 -10.96 -6.51 -8.73
C LEU A 162 -11.77 -7.08 -9.90
N ALA A 163 -12.99 -6.58 -10.14
CA ALA A 163 -13.78 -6.95 -11.31
C ALA A 163 -13.13 -6.46 -12.62
N ALA A 164 -12.57 -5.25 -12.63
CA ALA A 164 -11.86 -4.72 -13.80
C ALA A 164 -10.57 -5.51 -14.10
N ALA A 165 -9.88 -6.00 -13.06
CA ALA A 165 -8.66 -6.80 -13.19
C ALA A 165 -8.84 -8.12 -13.95
N GLN A 166 -10.07 -8.65 -14.02
CA GLN A 166 -10.39 -9.83 -14.82
C GLN A 166 -10.26 -9.57 -16.33
N ALA A 167 -10.44 -8.32 -16.76
CA ALA A 167 -10.32 -7.92 -18.15
C ALA A 167 -8.95 -7.31 -18.46
N ASP A 168 -8.40 -6.53 -17.53
CA ASP A 168 -7.08 -5.90 -17.67
C ASP A 168 -6.27 -6.03 -16.36
N PRO A 169 -5.20 -6.85 -16.35
CA PRO A 169 -4.35 -7.08 -15.18
C PRO A 169 -3.74 -5.81 -14.56
N VAL A 170 -3.71 -4.67 -15.27
CA VAL A 170 -3.18 -3.43 -14.70
C VAL A 170 -3.96 -2.99 -13.46
N TYR A 171 -5.26 -3.29 -13.38
CA TYR A 171 -6.12 -2.91 -12.25
C TYR A 171 -5.86 -3.70 -10.97
N SER A 172 -5.07 -4.78 -11.02
CA SER A 172 -4.60 -5.46 -9.81
C SER A 172 -3.25 -4.96 -9.32
N THR A 173 -2.58 -4.06 -10.05
CA THR A 173 -1.25 -3.57 -9.66
C THR A 173 -1.32 -2.60 -8.48
N PRO A 174 -0.52 -2.78 -7.41
CA PRO A 174 -0.47 -1.85 -6.29
C PRO A 174 -0.41 -0.39 -6.74
N VAL A 175 -1.24 0.46 -6.14
CA VAL A 175 -1.30 1.87 -6.51
C VAL A 175 -0.21 2.61 -5.77
N PHE A 176 0.57 3.43 -6.48
CA PHE A 176 1.53 4.33 -5.87
C PHE A 176 1.47 5.70 -6.53
N VAL A 177 1.67 6.74 -5.72
CA VAL A 177 1.51 8.13 -6.15
C VAL A 177 2.56 9.01 -5.48
N GLU A 178 3.05 9.98 -6.25
CA GLU A 178 4.04 10.95 -5.77
C GLU A 178 3.47 11.80 -4.63
N VAL A 179 4.24 11.94 -3.55
CA VAL A 179 3.88 12.70 -2.35
C VAL A 179 5.13 13.37 -1.75
N PRO A 180 4.97 14.37 -0.87
CA PRO A 180 6.10 14.98 -0.18
C PRO A 180 6.96 13.99 0.60
N THR A 181 8.27 14.27 0.64
CA THR A 181 9.25 13.54 1.46
C THR A 181 9.35 14.09 2.88
N ASP A 182 8.85 15.30 3.14
CA ASP A 182 8.67 15.81 4.50
C ASP A 182 7.41 15.22 5.12
N ARG A 183 7.55 14.67 6.33
CA ARG A 183 6.44 14.00 7.03
C ARG A 183 5.27 14.92 7.32
N ARG A 184 5.53 16.17 7.72
CA ARG A 184 4.48 17.11 8.10
C ARG A 184 3.69 17.54 6.87
N GLU A 185 4.38 17.81 5.77
CA GLU A 185 3.74 18.09 4.48
C GLU A 185 2.93 16.89 4.00
N PHE A 186 3.52 15.68 4.02
CA PHE A 186 2.85 14.44 3.67
C PHE A 186 1.54 14.26 4.44
N LEU A 187 1.55 14.32 5.77
CA LEU A 187 0.37 14.11 6.62
C LEU A 187 -0.76 15.14 6.42
N THR A 188 -0.47 16.27 5.76
CA THR A 188 -1.48 17.29 5.41
C THR A 188 -1.88 17.26 3.94
N ALA A 189 -1.25 16.40 3.14
CA ALA A 189 -1.54 16.26 1.73
C ALA A 189 -2.89 15.56 1.48
N GLN A 190 -3.38 15.71 0.26
CA GLN A 190 -4.51 14.94 -0.28
C GLN A 190 -4.04 14.27 -1.57
N PRO A 191 -3.36 13.11 -1.45
CA PRO A 191 -2.83 12.41 -2.62
C PRO A 191 -3.99 12.02 -3.55
N VAL A 192 -3.75 12.11 -4.87
CA VAL A 192 -4.71 11.71 -5.90
C VAL A 192 -3.97 10.96 -6.99
N ALA A 193 -4.42 9.77 -7.32
CA ALA A 193 -3.89 8.95 -8.40
C ALA A 193 -4.93 8.82 -9.50
N ARG A 194 -4.48 8.92 -10.75
CA ARG A 194 -5.27 8.53 -11.92
C ARG A 194 -5.02 7.05 -12.17
N LEU A 195 -6.08 6.25 -12.15
CA LEU A 195 -6.00 4.81 -12.40
C LEU A 195 -6.22 4.51 -13.89
N ASP A 196 -7.12 5.24 -14.54
CA ASP A 196 -7.33 5.22 -15.99
C ASP A 196 -7.90 6.58 -16.50
N ASP A 197 -8.48 6.61 -17.69
CA ASP A 197 -9.06 7.82 -18.29
C ASP A 197 -10.30 8.37 -17.55
N HIS A 198 -10.97 7.53 -16.77
CA HIS A 198 -12.25 7.81 -16.13
C HIS A 198 -12.27 7.45 -14.64
N LEU A 199 -11.20 6.94 -14.06
CA LEU A 199 -11.14 6.44 -12.68
C LEU A 199 -9.96 7.04 -11.93
N TYR A 200 -10.25 7.58 -10.76
CA TYR A 200 -9.28 8.23 -9.88
C TYR A 200 -9.45 7.72 -8.46
N ALA A 201 -8.35 7.68 -7.73
CA ALA A 201 -8.33 7.43 -6.29
C ALA A 201 -7.85 8.70 -5.58
N SER A 202 -8.47 9.04 -4.45
CA SER A 202 -7.94 10.05 -3.53
C SER A 202 -7.79 9.48 -2.14
N TRP A 203 -6.79 9.94 -1.40
CA TRP A 203 -6.59 9.53 -0.01
C TRP A 203 -6.76 10.69 0.97
N VAL A 204 -7.39 10.38 2.10
CA VAL A 204 -7.36 11.19 3.31
C VAL A 204 -6.52 10.48 4.33
N LEU A 205 -5.44 11.12 4.78
CA LEU A 205 -4.52 10.58 5.77
C LEU A 205 -5.04 10.84 7.18
N LEU A 206 -4.98 9.82 8.04
CA LEU A 206 -5.58 9.81 9.36
C LEU A 206 -4.56 9.31 10.40
N PRO A 207 -3.41 10.01 10.56
CA PRO A 207 -2.28 9.51 11.36
C PRO A 207 -2.64 9.23 12.84
N ASP A 208 -3.59 9.97 13.40
CA ASP A 208 -4.08 9.76 14.76
C ASP A 208 -4.77 8.39 14.94
N TRP A 209 -5.16 7.75 13.83
CA TRP A 209 -5.83 6.45 13.82
C TRP A 209 -4.89 5.30 13.52
N THR A 210 -3.63 5.56 13.14
CA THR A 210 -2.64 4.50 12.86
C THR A 210 -2.51 3.53 14.04
N ARG A 211 -2.32 4.05 15.27
CA ARG A 211 -2.19 3.21 16.48
C ARG A 211 -3.46 2.45 16.87
N ARG A 212 -4.61 2.82 16.29
CA ARG A 212 -5.87 2.08 16.52
C ARG A 212 -5.91 0.77 15.74
N MET A 213 -5.02 0.61 14.76
CA MET A 213 -4.89 -0.60 13.94
C MET A 213 -3.89 -1.60 14.52
N ASP A 214 -3.02 -1.16 15.45
CA ASP A 214 -2.00 -1.99 16.11
C ASP A 214 -2.55 -3.32 16.69
N PRO A 215 -3.79 -3.40 17.24
CA PRO A 215 -4.33 -4.65 17.75
C PRO A 215 -4.42 -5.79 16.70
N VAL A 216 -4.47 -5.47 15.40
CA VAL A 216 -4.43 -6.47 14.32
C VAL A 216 -3.09 -7.24 14.32
N LEU A 217 -2.04 -6.64 14.88
CA LEU A 217 -0.68 -7.16 14.90
C LEU A 217 -0.33 -7.82 16.24
N GLU A 218 -1.22 -7.82 17.22
CA GLU A 218 -0.90 -8.36 18.55
C GLU A 218 -0.71 -9.88 18.54
N GLY A 219 0.03 -10.38 19.54
CA GLY A 219 0.31 -11.81 19.69
C GLY A 219 1.11 -12.39 18.52
N LYS A 220 0.67 -13.56 18.04
CA LYS A 220 1.34 -14.33 16.98
C LYS A 220 1.36 -13.60 15.63
N ALA A 221 0.42 -12.68 15.39
CA ALA A 221 0.31 -11.93 14.14
C ALA A 221 1.54 -11.05 13.88
N SER A 222 2.10 -10.41 14.91
CA SER A 222 3.33 -9.60 14.80
C SER A 222 4.49 -10.41 14.20
N THR A 223 4.72 -11.62 14.71
CA THR A 223 5.76 -12.52 14.22
C THR A 223 5.53 -12.92 12.76
N VAL A 224 4.29 -13.25 12.39
CA VAL A 224 3.94 -13.61 11.01
C VAL A 224 4.15 -12.43 10.05
N VAL A 225 3.77 -11.23 10.47
CA VAL A 225 3.97 -10.00 9.69
C VAL A 225 5.46 -9.70 9.51
N GLU A 226 6.27 -9.83 10.56
CA GLU A 226 7.72 -9.63 10.47
C GLU A 226 8.41 -10.68 9.59
N LEU A 227 8.02 -11.95 9.72
CA LEU A 227 8.54 -13.02 8.85
C LEU A 227 8.12 -12.80 7.40
N GLY A 228 6.88 -12.35 7.16
CA GLY A 228 6.40 -11.97 5.84
C GLY A 228 7.16 -10.79 5.25
N ALA A 229 7.48 -9.78 6.05
CA ALA A 229 8.31 -8.65 5.66
C ALA A 229 9.72 -9.09 5.25
N LEU A 230 10.33 -9.99 6.02
CA LEU A 230 11.65 -10.55 5.74
C LEU A 230 11.65 -11.44 4.48
N GLY A 231 10.60 -12.25 4.30
CA GLY A 231 10.39 -13.05 3.09
C GLY A 231 10.31 -12.15 1.86
N LEU A 232 9.46 -11.12 1.93
CA LEU A 232 9.28 -10.14 0.87
C LEU A 232 10.59 -9.39 0.54
N ALA A 233 11.37 -9.00 1.55
CA ALA A 233 12.69 -8.38 1.34
C ALA A 233 13.68 -9.34 0.67
N THR A 234 13.68 -10.61 1.07
CA THR A 234 14.59 -11.62 0.51
C THR A 234 14.32 -11.84 -0.97
N ASP A 235 13.05 -12.01 -1.34
CA ASP A 235 12.67 -12.24 -2.73
C ASP A 235 12.80 -10.97 -3.57
N ALA A 236 12.53 -9.79 -3.00
CA ALA A 236 12.80 -8.52 -3.67
C ALA A 236 14.30 -8.33 -3.93
N LEU A 237 15.17 -8.68 -2.98
CA LEU A 237 16.63 -8.61 -3.17
C LEU A 237 17.10 -9.50 -4.32
N ARG A 238 16.57 -10.72 -4.42
CA ARG A 238 16.84 -11.65 -5.53
C ARG A 238 16.37 -11.07 -6.87
N LEU A 239 15.18 -10.49 -6.89
CA LEU A 239 14.63 -9.87 -8.09
C LEU A 239 15.45 -8.66 -8.54
N ILE A 240 15.89 -7.80 -7.61
CA ILE A 240 16.77 -6.66 -7.92
C ILE A 240 18.09 -7.16 -8.51
N ALA A 241 18.69 -8.22 -7.94
CA ALA A 241 19.91 -8.81 -8.47
C ALA A 241 19.71 -9.33 -9.90
N ALA A 242 18.62 -10.04 -10.17
CA ALA A 242 18.29 -10.53 -11.51
C ALA A 242 18.06 -9.39 -12.51
N VAL A 243 17.33 -8.33 -12.12
CA VAL A 243 17.15 -7.14 -12.97
C VAL A 243 18.50 -6.46 -13.27
N GLY A 244 19.44 -6.48 -12.33
CA GLY A 244 20.79 -5.94 -12.52
C GLY A 244 21.65 -6.69 -13.54
N GLU A 245 21.25 -7.90 -13.97
CA GLU A 245 21.93 -8.62 -15.06
C GLU A 245 21.61 -8.00 -16.43
N ASP A 246 20.40 -7.48 -16.59
CA ASP A 246 19.89 -6.92 -17.85
C ASP A 246 19.89 -5.38 -17.88
N ARG A 247 20.12 -4.74 -16.72
CA ARG A 247 20.00 -3.30 -16.55
C ARG A 247 21.12 -2.73 -15.69
N ASP A 248 21.63 -1.56 -16.10
CA ASP A 248 22.55 -0.78 -15.28
C ASP A 248 21.87 -0.27 -13.99
N LEU A 249 22.31 -0.84 -12.87
CA LEU A 249 21.91 -0.46 -11.51
C LEU A 249 23.10 0.07 -10.69
N ASP A 250 24.22 0.46 -11.33
CA ASP A 250 25.48 0.83 -10.65
C ASP A 250 25.33 2.04 -9.72
N ALA A 251 24.32 2.87 -9.96
CA ALA A 251 23.98 4.00 -9.09
C ALA A 251 23.34 3.57 -7.76
N LEU A 252 22.70 2.38 -7.69
CA LEU A 252 21.99 1.93 -6.48
C LEU A 252 22.91 1.69 -5.28
N PRO A 253 24.04 0.96 -5.40
CA PRO A 253 24.92 0.74 -4.26
C PRO A 253 25.49 2.02 -3.64
N VAL A 254 25.69 3.07 -4.46
CA VAL A 254 26.20 4.36 -3.99
C VAL A 254 25.12 5.17 -3.28
N ARG A 255 23.90 5.18 -3.84
CA ARG A 255 22.76 5.92 -3.27
C ARG A 255 22.15 5.23 -2.05
N CYS A 256 22.28 3.90 -1.98
CA CYS A 256 21.64 3.06 -0.98
C CYS A 256 22.68 2.08 -0.40
N PRO A 257 23.54 2.51 0.53
CA PRO A 257 24.70 1.73 0.98
C PRO A 257 24.35 0.33 1.50
N ARG A 258 23.25 0.21 2.26
CA ARG A 258 22.78 -1.07 2.79
C ARG A 258 22.34 -2.02 1.68
N LEU A 259 21.52 -1.55 0.74
CA LEU A 259 21.12 -2.36 -0.42
C LEU A 259 22.35 -2.79 -1.23
N GLY A 260 23.31 -1.88 -1.45
CA GLY A 260 24.58 -2.19 -2.09
C GLY A 260 25.37 -3.28 -1.36
N ALA A 261 25.47 -3.20 -0.02
CA ALA A 261 26.15 -4.20 0.79
C ALA A 261 25.45 -5.56 0.73
N LEU A 262 24.11 -5.59 0.71
CA LEU A 262 23.30 -6.81 0.55
C LEU A 262 23.52 -7.45 -0.83
N LEU A 263 23.44 -6.67 -1.91
CA LEU A 263 23.65 -7.15 -3.29
C LEU A 263 25.07 -7.69 -3.50
N GLN A 264 26.06 -7.11 -2.82
CA GLN A 264 27.46 -7.55 -2.88
C GLN A 264 27.77 -8.70 -1.90
N GLY A 265 26.80 -9.17 -1.13
CA GLY A 265 26.98 -10.22 -0.11
C GLY A 265 27.86 -9.80 1.08
N LYS A 266 28.13 -8.49 1.26
CA LYS A 266 28.88 -7.94 2.39
C LYS A 266 28.04 -7.89 3.66
N GLU A 267 26.73 -7.65 3.50
CA GLU A 267 25.72 -7.83 4.53
C GLU A 267 24.78 -8.96 4.11
N GLN A 268 24.07 -9.53 5.09
CA GLN A 268 23.05 -10.54 4.85
C GLN A 268 21.76 -10.12 5.55
N LEU A 269 20.62 -10.36 4.89
CA LEU A 269 19.34 -10.31 5.58
C LEU A 269 19.30 -11.38 6.68
N PRO A 270 18.54 -11.17 7.76
CA PRO A 270 18.27 -12.23 8.72
C PRO A 270 17.80 -13.52 8.02
N LYS A 271 18.21 -14.67 8.53
CA LYS A 271 17.79 -15.95 7.97
C LYS A 271 16.31 -16.18 8.26
N LEU A 272 15.53 -16.49 7.23
CA LEU A 272 14.19 -17.03 7.41
C LEU A 272 14.30 -18.39 8.10
N PRO A 273 13.47 -18.67 9.12
CA PRO A 273 13.42 -19.98 9.72
C PRO A 273 12.91 -21.00 8.69
N ALA A 274 13.48 -22.21 8.71
CA ALA A 274 13.12 -23.28 7.77
C ALA A 274 11.70 -23.82 8.01
N GLU A 275 11.22 -23.71 9.25
CA GLU A 275 9.86 -24.05 9.65
C GLU A 275 9.24 -22.84 10.36
N PRO A 276 7.93 -22.58 10.18
CA PRO A 276 7.24 -21.58 10.97
C PRO A 276 7.38 -21.94 12.47
N PRO A 277 7.63 -20.95 13.36
CA PRO A 277 7.81 -21.22 14.77
C PRO A 277 6.70 -22.11 15.33
N SER A 278 7.04 -23.15 16.09
CA SER A 278 6.09 -24.17 16.60
C SER A 278 4.97 -23.61 17.50
N HIS A 279 5.10 -22.37 17.97
CA HIS A 279 4.04 -21.67 18.68
C HIS A 279 3.04 -20.97 17.75
N LEU A 280 3.18 -21.06 16.42
CA LEU A 280 2.25 -20.50 15.42
C LEU A 280 1.14 -21.48 15.01
N ASP A 281 1.06 -22.67 15.61
CA ASP A 281 -0.06 -23.58 15.40
C ASP A 281 -1.39 -22.87 15.68
N PRO A 282 -2.41 -23.08 14.82
CA PRO A 282 -3.73 -22.52 15.05
C PRO A 282 -4.28 -23.16 16.34
N ASP A 283 -4.64 -22.33 17.31
CA ASP A 283 -5.59 -22.75 18.33
C ASP A 283 -6.85 -23.16 17.57
N VAL A 284 -7.05 -24.48 17.45
CA VAL A 284 -8.31 -25.07 17.04
C VAL A 284 -9.30 -24.80 18.17
N GLY A 285 -9.80 -23.57 18.22
CA GLY A 285 -11.06 -23.23 18.86
C GLY A 285 -12.23 -23.78 18.05
N ALA A 286 -12.21 -25.08 17.73
CA ALA A 286 -13.41 -25.79 17.35
C ALA A 286 -14.27 -25.91 18.62
N ALA A 287 -15.14 -24.93 18.83
CA ALA A 287 -16.30 -25.14 19.67
C ALA A 287 -17.02 -26.40 19.14
N PRO A 288 -17.27 -27.43 19.96
CA PRO A 288 -17.99 -28.59 19.49
C PRO A 288 -19.38 -28.15 19.04
N MET A 289 -19.65 -28.31 17.74
CA MET A 289 -21.02 -28.31 17.21
C MET A 289 -21.77 -29.42 17.93
N ASN A 290 -22.60 -29.04 18.91
CA ASN A 290 -23.67 -29.87 19.42
C ASN A 290 -24.67 -30.08 18.28
N ILE A 291 -24.50 -31.18 17.54
CA ILE A 291 -25.56 -31.73 16.71
C ILE A 291 -26.52 -32.43 17.68
N SER A 292 -27.53 -31.69 18.14
CA SER A 292 -28.73 -32.30 18.72
C SER A 292 -29.37 -33.18 17.65
N ARG A 293 -29.16 -34.49 17.75
CA ARG A 293 -30.00 -35.48 17.08
C ARG A 293 -31.35 -35.48 17.77
N GLU A 294 -32.30 -34.75 17.21
CA GLU A 294 -33.71 -35.11 17.35
C GLU A 294 -33.98 -36.33 16.46
N SER A 295 -34.30 -37.44 17.09
CA SER A 295 -34.99 -38.55 16.46
C SER A 295 -35.97 -39.13 17.47
N ARG A 296 -37.25 -38.91 17.18
CA ARG A 296 -38.45 -39.71 17.48
C ARG A 296 -38.52 -40.49 18.79
#